data_AF-A0AAJ0DPZ4-F1
#
_entry.id   AF-A0AAJ0DPZ4-F1
#
_cell.length_a   1.000
_cell.length_b   1.000
_cell.length_c   1.000
_cell.angle_alpha   90.00
_cell.angle_beta   90.00
_cell.angle_gamma   90.00
#
_symmetry.space_group_name_H-M   'P 1'
#
loop_
_entity.id
_entity.type
_entity.pdbx_description
1 polymer ?
#
loop_
_entity_poly.entity_id
_entity_poly.type
_entity_poly.pdbx_seq_one_letter_code
_entity_poly.pdbx_strand_id
1 'polypeptide(L)'
;MAHPAHITIQSMTPAWILPIFPMMLGGVLASIIAPGQDPMSCLTVIVGGLSFLGVGWMVAFMMFALFVHRLMQFGLPAPNLRPGMFIAVGPPTFTGLALIGFGNALPIVEGHGYFAGNEVAIKILQTGFDFIAIFLWTLGCWFFCITLLAVLAGARKMSFHLIWWALVFPNVAFVIATGRIGEQLGSEGIMWVSSIMAIFLVAAWVFVFILNVRAILRRDIMMPGKDEDKECPTNDDEKQGVMVPDYRVEGMA
;
A
#
# COMPACT_ATOMS: atom_id res chain seq x y z
N MET A 1 5.78 -16.51 -32.26
CA MET A 1 6.65 -15.87 -31.24
C MET A 1 5.81 -14.77 -30.61
N ALA A 2 5.53 -14.85 -29.32
CA ALA A 2 4.74 -13.83 -28.64
C ALA A 2 5.57 -12.53 -28.56
N HIS A 3 5.08 -11.45 -29.18
CA HIS A 3 5.64 -10.12 -28.95
C HIS A 3 5.44 -9.78 -27.46
N PRO A 4 6.45 -9.24 -26.76
CA PRO A 4 6.26 -8.76 -25.40
C PRO A 4 5.22 -7.63 -25.45
N ALA A 5 4.03 -7.88 -24.91
CA ALA A 5 2.97 -6.89 -24.85
C ALA A 5 3.47 -5.70 -24.01
N HIS A 6 3.69 -4.56 -24.65
CA HIS A 6 4.04 -3.33 -23.94
C HIS A 6 2.87 -2.91 -23.05
N ILE A 7 3.18 -2.60 -21.79
CA ILE A 7 2.16 -2.18 -20.82
C ILE A 7 1.66 -0.78 -21.18
N THR A 8 0.35 -0.63 -21.39
CA THR A 8 -0.26 0.65 -21.77
C THR A 8 -0.70 1.46 -20.55
N ILE A 9 -0.75 2.79 -20.67
CA ILE A 9 -1.22 3.66 -19.57
C ILE A 9 -2.67 3.37 -19.15
N GLN A 10 -3.50 2.85 -20.04
CA GLN A 10 -4.88 2.45 -19.77
C GLN A 10 -4.97 1.27 -18.79
N SER A 11 -3.99 0.37 -18.87
CA SER A 11 -3.83 -0.80 -17.98
C SER A 11 -3.16 -0.46 -16.64
N MET A 12 -2.81 0.81 -16.42
CA MET A 12 -2.18 1.24 -15.17
C MET A 12 -3.10 0.98 -13.98
N THR A 13 -2.55 0.27 -13.00
CA THR A 13 -3.14 0.08 -11.67
C THR A 13 -2.08 0.38 -10.61
N PRO A 14 -2.47 0.70 -9.36
CA PRO A 14 -1.52 0.89 -8.27
C PRO A 14 -0.61 -0.31 -7.99
N ALA A 15 -0.93 -1.50 -8.50
CA ALA A 15 -0.07 -2.69 -8.42
C ALA A 15 1.29 -2.50 -9.13
N TRP A 16 1.44 -1.53 -10.02
CA TRP A 16 2.74 -1.20 -10.63
C TRP A 16 3.79 -0.71 -9.62
N ILE A 17 3.36 -0.35 -8.40
CA ILE A 17 4.26 0.02 -7.29
C ILE A 17 4.88 -1.24 -6.65
N LEU A 18 4.28 -2.42 -6.82
CA LEU A 18 4.72 -3.66 -6.13
C LEU A 18 6.20 -4.01 -6.29
N PRO A 19 6.87 -3.80 -7.45
CA PRO A 19 8.30 -4.09 -7.57
C PRO A 19 9.21 -3.27 -6.63
N ILE A 20 8.85 -2.02 -6.33
CA ILE A 20 9.62 -1.17 -5.40
C ILE A 20 9.14 -1.31 -3.95
N PHE A 21 7.95 -1.86 -3.74
CA PHE A 21 7.30 -1.93 -2.44
C PHE A 21 8.12 -2.67 -1.36
N PRO A 22 8.81 -3.80 -1.64
CA PRO A 22 9.68 -4.45 -0.67
C PRO A 22 10.81 -3.56 -0.15
N MET A 23 11.38 -2.70 -1.00
CA MET A 23 12.41 -1.75 -0.59
C MET A 23 11.84 -0.77 0.44
N MET A 24 10.65 -0.22 0.18
CA MET A 24 9.94 0.64 1.13
C MET A 24 9.67 -0.06 2.47
N LEU A 25 9.23 -1.33 2.43
CA LEU A 25 8.98 -2.13 3.64
C LEU A 25 10.26 -2.40 4.43
N GLY A 26 11.44 -2.42 3.79
CA GLY A 26 12.73 -2.46 4.48
C GLY A 26 12.89 -1.30 5.48
N GLY A 27 12.38 -0.11 5.15
CA GLY A 27 12.35 1.03 6.06
C GLY A 27 11.42 0.83 7.26
N VAL A 28 10.25 0.21 7.04
CA VAL A 28 9.31 -0.14 8.13
C VAL A 28 9.93 -1.18 9.07
N LEU A 29 10.63 -2.18 8.52
CA LEU A 29 11.33 -3.18 9.33
C LEU A 29 12.46 -2.54 10.14
N ALA A 30 13.20 -1.61 9.55
CA ALA A 30 14.24 -0.87 10.26
C ALA A 30 13.67 -0.09 11.46
N SER A 31 12.48 0.50 11.35
CA SER A 31 11.88 1.24 12.47
C SER A 31 11.44 0.34 13.63
N ILE A 32 11.16 -0.93 13.34
CA ILE A 32 10.82 -1.95 14.36
C ILE A 32 12.07 -2.49 15.05
N ILE A 33 13.18 -2.65 14.31
CA ILE A 33 14.42 -3.27 14.81
C ILE A 33 15.32 -2.25 15.52
N ALA A 34 15.29 -0.98 15.11
CA ALA A 34 16.14 0.09 15.65
C ALA A 34 16.11 0.21 17.19
N PRO A 35 14.95 0.16 17.87
CA PRO A 35 14.90 0.24 19.34
C PRO A 35 15.66 -0.88 20.08
N GLY A 36 15.90 -2.02 19.42
CA GLY A 36 16.61 -3.17 19.99
C GLY A 36 18.12 -3.17 19.72
N GLN A 37 18.67 -2.16 19.05
CA GLN A 37 20.08 -2.09 18.71
C GLN A 37 20.89 -1.28 19.75
N ASP A 38 22.21 -1.49 19.78
CA ASP A 38 23.10 -0.58 20.50
C ASP A 38 23.01 0.85 19.90
N PRO A 39 23.33 1.91 20.65
CA PRO A 39 23.09 3.28 20.19
C PRO A 39 23.77 3.65 18.86
N MET A 40 24.93 3.07 18.56
CA MET A 40 25.67 3.34 17.32
C MET A 40 25.06 2.61 16.11
N SER A 41 24.70 1.34 16.30
CA SER A 41 23.96 0.55 15.30
C SER A 41 22.55 1.08 15.09
N CYS A 42 21.89 1.59 16.12
CA CYS A 42 20.54 2.15 16.05
C CYS A 42 20.47 3.28 15.02
N LEU A 43 21.35 4.28 15.14
CA LEU A 43 21.39 5.39 14.18
C LEU A 43 21.68 4.91 12.75
N THR A 44 22.57 3.93 12.61
CA THR A 44 22.89 3.34 11.30
C THR A 44 21.69 2.64 10.67
N VAL A 45 20.93 1.86 11.46
CA VAL A 45 19.69 1.20 11.03
C VAL A 45 18.62 2.23 10.67
N ILE A 46 18.47 3.31 11.45
CA ILE A 46 17.53 4.39 11.14
C ILE A 46 17.89 5.06 9.81
N VAL A 47 19.16 5.44 9.61
CA VAL A 47 19.60 6.11 8.37
C VAL A 47 19.46 5.20 7.14
N GLY A 48 19.85 3.94 7.24
CA GLY A 48 19.67 2.95 6.17
C GLY A 48 18.20 2.69 5.86
N GLY A 49 17.38 2.51 6.90
CA GLY A 49 15.94 2.35 6.80
C GLY A 49 15.25 3.55 6.16
N LEU A 50 15.60 4.77 6.57
CA LEU A 50 15.08 6.01 6.01
C LEU A 50 15.46 6.17 4.54
N SER A 51 16.66 5.73 4.14
CA SER A 51 17.10 5.75 2.73
C SER A 51 16.24 4.84 1.86
N PHE A 52 16.00 3.59 2.30
CA PHE A 52 15.15 2.64 1.59
C PHE A 52 13.69 3.08 1.54
N LEU A 53 13.19 3.63 2.65
CA LEU A 53 11.87 4.23 2.72
C LEU A 53 11.72 5.39 1.73
N GLY A 54 12.72 6.28 1.68
CA GLY A 54 12.75 7.44 0.81
C GLY A 54 12.69 7.07 -0.67
N VAL A 55 13.49 6.10 -1.13
CA VAL A 55 13.43 5.62 -2.52
C VAL A 55 12.05 5.04 -2.84
N GLY A 56 11.51 4.21 -1.95
CA GLY A 56 10.17 3.64 -2.11
C GLY A 56 9.07 4.70 -2.21
N TRP A 57 9.11 5.71 -1.34
CA TRP A 57 8.18 6.82 -1.33
C TRP A 57 8.26 7.67 -2.61
N MET A 58 9.47 8.02 -3.07
CA MET A 58 9.66 8.83 -4.28
C MET A 58 9.10 8.14 -5.53
N VAL A 59 9.38 6.84 -5.69
CA VAL A 59 8.84 6.07 -6.83
C VAL A 59 7.32 5.93 -6.73
N ALA A 60 6.79 5.65 -5.53
CA ALA A 60 5.34 5.60 -5.32
C ALA A 60 4.66 6.93 -5.64
N PHE A 61 5.27 8.06 -5.27
CA PHE A 61 4.75 9.39 -5.55
C PHE A 61 4.66 9.68 -7.05
N MET A 62 5.68 9.30 -7.84
CA MET A 62 5.63 9.38 -9.29
C MET A 62 4.51 8.51 -9.88
N MET A 63 4.32 7.30 -9.35
CA MET A 63 3.24 6.40 -9.76
C MET A 63 1.85 6.92 -9.41
N PHE A 64 1.69 7.66 -8.32
CA PHE A 64 0.42 8.30 -7.97
C PHE A 64 -0.03 9.33 -9.00
N ALA A 65 0.90 10.10 -9.57
CA ALA A 65 0.57 11.04 -10.65
C ALA A 65 -0.01 10.29 -11.86
N LEU A 66 0.61 9.17 -12.26
CA LEU A 66 0.11 8.32 -13.35
C LEU A 66 -1.25 7.70 -13.02
N PHE A 67 -1.43 7.22 -11.80
CA PHE A 67 -2.69 6.63 -11.35
C PHE A 67 -3.84 7.63 -11.36
N VAL A 68 -3.64 8.82 -10.80
CA VAL A 68 -4.66 9.88 -10.78
C VAL A 68 -4.96 10.34 -12.21
N HIS A 69 -3.93 10.51 -13.06
CA HIS A 69 -4.12 10.84 -14.47
C HIS A 69 -4.98 9.79 -15.19
N ARG A 70 -4.68 8.49 -14.97
CA ARG A 70 -5.46 7.38 -15.53
C ARG A 70 -6.91 7.43 -15.07
N LEU A 71 -7.18 7.68 -13.79
CA LEU A 71 -8.54 7.81 -13.26
C LEU A 71 -9.30 8.98 -13.90
N MET A 72 -8.62 10.10 -14.14
CA MET A 72 -9.23 11.28 -14.79
C MET A 72 -9.56 11.04 -16.27
N GLN A 73 -8.71 10.32 -17.00
CA GLN A 73 -8.91 10.08 -18.45
C GLN A 73 -9.86 8.91 -18.74
N PHE A 74 -9.74 7.82 -17.97
CA PHE A 74 -10.42 6.55 -18.27
C PHE A 74 -11.43 6.12 -17.20
N GLY A 75 -11.62 6.92 -16.13
CA GLY A 75 -12.54 6.61 -15.05
C GLY A 75 -12.07 5.48 -14.12
N LEU A 76 -13.02 4.82 -13.45
CA LEU A 76 -12.72 3.71 -12.55
C LEU A 76 -12.30 2.45 -13.32
N PRO A 77 -11.39 1.62 -12.79
CA PRO A 77 -11.11 0.30 -13.34
C PRO A 77 -12.36 -0.59 -13.38
N ALA A 78 -12.27 -1.67 -14.17
CA ALA A 78 -13.28 -2.74 -14.18
C ALA A 78 -13.55 -3.22 -12.74
N PRO A 79 -14.80 -3.57 -12.38
CA PRO A 79 -15.18 -3.88 -11.00
C PRO A 79 -14.22 -4.83 -10.28
N ASN A 80 -13.80 -5.92 -10.93
CA ASN A 80 -12.89 -6.92 -10.38
C ASN A 80 -11.49 -6.39 -9.99
N LEU A 81 -11.03 -5.30 -10.61
CA LEU A 81 -9.71 -4.71 -10.36
C LEU A 81 -9.75 -3.62 -9.29
N ARG A 82 -10.94 -3.15 -8.90
CA ARG A 82 -11.09 -2.04 -7.94
C ARG A 82 -10.52 -2.32 -6.55
N PRO A 83 -10.58 -3.56 -5.99
CA PRO A 83 -9.89 -3.85 -4.74
C PRO A 83 -8.39 -3.52 -4.79
N GLY A 84 -7.75 -3.70 -5.94
CA GLY A 84 -6.33 -3.39 -6.15
C GLY A 84 -5.98 -1.91 -5.99
N MET A 85 -6.96 -1.01 -6.09
CA MET A 85 -6.73 0.42 -5.87
C MET A 85 -6.27 0.71 -4.43
N PHE A 86 -6.59 -0.15 -3.45
CA PHE A 86 -6.16 0.00 -2.07
C PHE A 86 -4.63 -0.03 -1.92
N ILE A 87 -3.89 -0.60 -2.89
CA ILE A 87 -2.43 -0.56 -2.90
C ILE A 87 -1.92 0.89 -2.82
N ALA A 88 -2.66 1.88 -3.34
CA ALA A 88 -2.30 3.30 -3.22
C ALA A 88 -2.34 3.85 -1.77
N VAL A 89 -3.10 3.22 -0.87
CA VAL A 89 -3.14 3.58 0.56
C VAL A 89 -1.83 3.22 1.26
N GLY A 90 -1.16 2.15 0.79
CA GLY A 90 0.02 1.58 1.42
C GLY A 90 1.19 2.57 1.54
N PRO A 91 1.74 3.10 0.44
CA PRO A 91 2.96 3.90 0.50
C PRO A 91 2.94 5.07 1.49
N PRO A 92 1.90 5.95 1.52
CA PRO A 92 1.88 7.04 2.49
C PRO A 92 1.77 6.55 3.94
N THR A 93 0.97 5.51 4.18
CA THR A 93 0.69 5.04 5.54
C THR A 93 1.83 4.23 6.13
N PHE A 94 2.49 3.37 5.33
CA PHE A 94 3.72 2.69 5.73
C PHE A 94 4.87 3.68 5.95
N THR A 95 4.97 4.72 5.12
CA THR A 95 5.97 5.78 5.31
C THR A 95 5.73 6.54 6.60
N GLY A 96 4.51 6.99 6.86
CA GLY A 96 4.16 7.64 8.13
C GLY A 96 4.42 6.75 9.35
N LEU A 97 4.04 5.46 9.27
CA LEU A 97 4.29 4.49 10.34
C LEU A 97 5.78 4.30 10.62
N ALA A 98 6.61 4.18 9.58
CA ALA A 98 8.05 4.05 9.72
C ALA A 98 8.67 5.31 10.35
N LEU A 99 8.25 6.50 9.92
CA LEU A 99 8.73 7.78 10.48
C LEU A 99 8.42 7.92 11.97
N ILE A 100 7.20 7.61 12.42
CA ILE A 100 6.85 7.59 13.85
C ILE A 100 7.74 6.58 14.59
N GLY A 101 7.94 5.38 14.01
CA GLY A 101 8.83 4.37 14.59
C GLY A 101 10.27 4.86 14.74
N PHE A 102 10.83 5.53 13.72
CA PHE A 102 12.16 6.11 13.79
C PHE A 102 12.26 7.21 14.83
N GLY A 103 11.26 8.09 14.94
CA GLY A 103 11.22 9.15 15.94
C GLY A 103 11.28 8.62 17.37
N ASN A 104 10.52 7.55 17.63
CA ASN A 104 10.52 6.87 18.93
C ASN A 104 11.80 6.07 19.21
N ALA A 105 12.56 5.71 18.18
CA ALA A 105 13.78 4.91 18.29
C ALA A 105 15.07 5.75 18.43
N LEU A 106 14.98 7.08 18.29
CA LEU A 106 16.15 7.96 18.33
C LEU A 106 16.94 7.78 19.65
N PRO A 107 18.24 7.42 19.60
CA PRO A 107 18.99 7.10 20.79
C PRO A 107 19.39 8.38 21.54
N ILE A 108 19.14 8.40 22.85
CA ILE A 108 19.68 9.41 23.76
C ILE A 108 21.07 8.93 24.20
N VAL A 109 22.12 9.48 23.58
CA VAL A 109 23.50 9.10 23.87
C VAL A 109 24.22 10.24 24.56
N GLU A 110 24.66 10.01 25.79
CA GLU A 110 25.68 10.86 26.42
C GLU A 110 27.04 10.51 25.82
N GLY A 111 27.75 11.48 25.21
CA GLY A 111 29.09 11.24 24.66
C GLY A 111 29.32 11.74 23.23
N HIS A 112 29.68 10.85 22.30
CA HIS A 112 30.05 11.18 20.93
C HIS A 112 29.02 10.58 19.95
N GLY A 113 28.48 11.41 19.05
CA GLY A 113 27.45 11.01 18.09
C GLY A 113 26.61 12.22 17.65
N TYR A 114 25.81 12.09 16.58
CA TYR A 114 25.06 13.22 16.01
C TYR A 114 24.08 13.89 16.99
N PHE A 115 23.48 13.10 17.90
CA PHE A 115 22.54 13.60 18.92
C PHE A 115 23.18 13.83 20.30
N ALA A 116 24.49 13.67 20.43
CA ALA A 116 25.12 13.71 21.73
C ALA A 116 25.01 15.09 22.38
N GLY A 117 24.43 15.14 23.59
CA GLY A 117 24.22 16.38 24.34
C GLY A 117 23.15 17.32 23.77
N ASN A 118 22.34 16.89 22.79
CA ASN A 118 21.30 17.71 22.18
C ASN A 118 19.92 17.02 22.18
N GLU A 119 19.34 16.89 23.37
CA GLU A 119 17.99 16.34 23.56
C GLU A 119 16.91 17.15 22.83
N VAL A 120 17.13 18.45 22.66
CA VAL A 120 16.19 19.33 21.96
C VAL A 120 16.08 18.93 20.49
N ALA A 121 17.20 18.58 19.83
CA ALA A 121 17.19 18.11 18.45
C ALA A 121 16.40 16.80 18.28
N ILE A 122 16.48 15.88 19.24
CA ILE A 122 15.71 14.63 19.23
C ILE A 122 14.22 14.93 19.28
N LYS A 123 13.77 15.78 20.22
CA LYS A 123 12.35 16.15 20.38
C LYS A 123 11.80 16.86 19.15
N ILE A 124 12.58 17.76 18.54
CA ILE A 124 12.21 18.46 17.30
C ILE A 124 12.05 17.45 16.15
N LEU A 125 12.99 16.51 16.00
CA LEU A 125 12.95 15.53 14.93
C LEU A 125 11.78 14.55 15.10
N GLN A 126 11.54 14.07 16.33
CA GLN A 126 10.38 13.22 16.65
C GLN A 126 9.07 13.93 16.31
N THR A 127 8.89 15.17 16.79
CA THR A 127 7.71 15.98 16.45
C THR A 127 7.60 16.18 14.95
N GLY A 128 8.71 16.45 14.25
CA GLY A 128 8.73 16.57 12.80
C GLY A 128 8.25 15.31 12.09
N PHE A 129 8.69 14.13 12.53
CA PHE A 129 8.23 12.86 11.98
C PHE A 129 6.75 12.60 12.24
N ASP A 130 6.22 12.98 13.41
CA ASP A 130 4.79 12.83 13.71
C ASP A 130 3.93 13.68 12.78
N PHE A 131 4.30 14.95 12.56
CA PHE A 131 3.56 15.84 11.66
C PHE A 131 3.67 15.43 10.20
N ILE A 132 4.84 14.94 9.75
CA ILE A 132 4.97 14.34 8.41
C ILE A 132 4.10 13.09 8.28
N ALA A 133 4.06 12.24 9.32
CA ALA A 133 3.23 11.05 9.32
C ALA A 133 1.74 11.39 9.22
N ILE A 134 1.26 12.43 9.92
CA ILE A 134 -0.12 12.93 9.81
C ILE A 134 -0.41 13.48 8.40
N PHE A 135 0.53 14.24 7.83
CA PHE A 135 0.42 14.75 6.47
C PHE A 135 0.27 13.61 5.45
N LEU A 136 1.14 12.59 5.53
CA LEU A 136 1.09 11.42 4.67
C LEU A 136 -0.17 10.57 4.93
N TRP A 137 -0.55 10.38 6.19
CA TRP A 137 -1.77 9.68 6.58
C TRP A 137 -3.01 10.29 5.92
N THR A 138 -3.06 11.62 5.78
CA THR A 138 -4.16 12.31 5.09
C THR A 138 -4.26 11.90 3.61
N LEU A 139 -3.13 11.76 2.91
CA LEU A 139 -3.12 11.23 1.55
C LEU A 139 -3.57 9.76 1.50
N GLY A 140 -3.13 8.94 2.45
CA GLY A 140 -3.60 7.55 2.60
C GLY A 140 -5.11 7.46 2.81
N CYS A 141 -5.66 8.32 3.69
CA CYS A 141 -7.08 8.43 3.95
C CYS A 141 -7.87 8.84 2.70
N TRP A 142 -7.33 9.78 1.91
CA TRP A 142 -7.95 10.17 0.64
C TRP A 142 -8.04 9.01 -0.36
N PHE A 143 -6.95 8.26 -0.56
CA PHE A 143 -6.96 7.07 -1.42
C PHE A 143 -7.88 5.97 -0.87
N PHE A 144 -7.94 5.81 0.45
CA PHE A 144 -8.83 4.85 1.12
C PHE A 144 -10.28 5.17 0.81
N CYS A 145 -10.70 6.43 0.97
CA CYS A 145 -12.06 6.87 0.69
C CYS A 145 -12.45 6.68 -0.78
N ILE A 146 -11.59 7.09 -1.72
CA ILE A 146 -11.85 6.91 -3.16
C ILE A 146 -11.99 5.42 -3.50
N THR A 147 -11.09 4.60 -2.98
CA THR A 147 -11.11 3.16 -3.26
C THR A 147 -12.33 2.48 -2.64
N LEU A 148 -12.67 2.82 -1.39
CA LEU A 148 -13.83 2.28 -0.72
C LEU A 148 -15.11 2.57 -1.51
N LEU A 149 -15.30 3.82 -1.96
CA LEU A 149 -16.44 4.19 -2.80
C LEU A 149 -16.43 3.44 -4.15
N ALA A 150 -15.27 3.30 -4.79
CA ALA A 150 -15.14 2.58 -6.04
C ALA A 150 -15.51 1.09 -5.90
N VAL A 151 -15.05 0.44 -4.82
CA VAL A 151 -15.35 -0.96 -4.48
C VAL A 151 -16.84 -1.13 -4.19
N LEU A 152 -17.43 -0.25 -3.36
CA LEU A 152 -18.86 -0.30 -3.04
C LEU A 152 -19.74 -0.11 -4.30
N ALA A 153 -19.37 0.81 -5.19
CA ALA A 153 -20.07 1.03 -6.46
C ALA A 153 -19.99 -0.18 -7.42
N GLY A 154 -18.97 -1.02 -7.26
CA GLY A 154 -18.73 -2.22 -8.08
C GLY A 154 -19.20 -3.53 -7.44
N ALA A 155 -19.51 -3.54 -6.15
CA ALA A 155 -19.54 -4.75 -5.32
C ALA A 155 -20.43 -5.87 -5.85
N ARG A 156 -21.62 -5.56 -6.38
CA ARG A 156 -22.57 -6.55 -6.93
C ARG A 156 -22.09 -7.21 -8.23
N LYS A 157 -21.11 -6.61 -8.91
CA LYS A 157 -20.57 -7.09 -10.19
C LYS A 157 -19.21 -7.76 -10.03
N MET A 158 -18.65 -7.80 -8.82
CA MET A 158 -17.33 -8.36 -8.58
C MET A 158 -17.40 -9.86 -8.34
N SER A 159 -16.49 -10.60 -8.96
CA SER A 159 -16.13 -11.98 -8.60
C SER A 159 -14.84 -11.97 -7.80
N PHE A 160 -14.62 -13.03 -7.02
CA PHE A 160 -13.38 -13.20 -6.27
C PHE A 160 -12.19 -13.29 -7.23
N HIS A 161 -11.13 -12.54 -6.92
CA HIS A 161 -9.83 -12.55 -7.59
C HIS A 161 -8.75 -12.38 -6.53
N LEU A 162 -7.53 -12.82 -6.81
CA LEU A 162 -6.43 -12.75 -5.84
C LEU A 162 -6.13 -11.30 -5.40
N ILE A 163 -6.39 -10.33 -6.28
CA ILE A 163 -6.27 -8.90 -6.01
C ILE A 163 -7.13 -8.41 -4.83
N TRP A 164 -8.14 -9.17 -4.38
CA TRP A 164 -8.94 -8.85 -3.19
C TRP A 164 -8.10 -8.79 -1.91
N TRP A 165 -6.92 -9.41 -1.87
CA TRP A 165 -5.98 -9.26 -0.74
C TRP A 165 -5.51 -7.82 -0.52
N ALA A 166 -5.65 -6.94 -1.53
CA ALA A 166 -5.44 -5.50 -1.37
C ALA A 166 -6.46 -4.85 -0.42
N LEU A 167 -7.58 -5.49 -0.09
CA LEU A 167 -8.47 -5.04 1.00
C LEU A 167 -7.80 -5.09 2.37
N VAL A 168 -6.78 -5.93 2.53
CA VAL A 168 -6.09 -6.14 3.81
C VAL A 168 -4.73 -5.45 3.81
N PHE A 169 -3.81 -5.91 2.97
CA PHE A 169 -2.38 -5.64 3.12
C PHE A 169 -2.01 -4.13 3.25
N PRO A 170 -2.44 -3.24 2.34
CA PRO A 170 -2.15 -1.81 2.44
C PRO A 170 -2.87 -1.14 3.61
N ASN A 171 -4.07 -1.63 3.95
CA ASN A 171 -4.91 -1.06 4.99
C ASN A 171 -4.41 -1.40 6.40
N VAL A 172 -3.63 -2.47 6.58
CA VAL A 172 -2.93 -2.76 7.85
C VAL A 172 -2.12 -1.56 8.30
N ALA A 173 -1.30 -0.99 7.41
CA ALA A 173 -0.50 0.19 7.72
C ALA A 173 -1.37 1.40 8.05
N PHE A 174 -2.48 1.59 7.33
CA PHE A 174 -3.41 2.67 7.62
C PHE A 174 -4.01 2.56 9.02
N VAL A 175 -4.47 1.37 9.43
CA VAL A 175 -5.01 1.13 10.77
C VAL A 175 -3.95 1.37 11.86
N ILE A 176 -2.76 0.80 11.69
CA ILE A 176 -1.67 0.93 12.68
C ILE A 176 -1.21 2.39 12.76
N ALA A 177 -1.02 3.06 11.63
CA ALA A 177 -0.62 4.47 11.59
C ALA A 177 -1.66 5.36 12.30
N THR A 178 -2.97 5.14 12.09
CA THR A 178 -4.02 5.85 12.84
C THR A 178 -3.84 5.66 14.35
N GLY A 179 -3.59 4.43 14.80
CA GLY A 179 -3.39 4.13 16.23
C GLY A 179 -2.16 4.84 16.79
N ARG A 180 -1.02 4.75 16.08
CA ARG A 180 0.22 5.44 16.46
C ARG A 180 0.08 6.96 16.48
N ILE A 181 -0.62 7.55 15.52
CA ILE A 181 -0.95 8.98 15.54
C ILE A 181 -1.80 9.32 16.76
N GLY A 182 -2.78 8.48 17.11
CA GLY A 182 -3.57 8.63 18.32
C GLY A 182 -2.73 8.62 19.60
N GLU A 183 -1.76 7.72 19.69
CA GLU A 183 -0.78 7.66 20.79
C GLU A 183 0.07 8.93 20.86
N GLN A 184 0.65 9.39 19.73
CA GLN A 184 1.50 10.58 19.69
C GLN A 184 0.75 11.87 20.03
N LEU A 185 -0.52 11.96 19.63
CA LEU A 185 -1.39 13.10 19.94
C LEU A 185 -2.07 13.00 21.32
N GLY A 186 -1.90 11.89 22.03
CA GLY A 186 -2.60 11.63 23.30
C GLY A 186 -4.14 11.60 23.17
N SER A 187 -4.66 11.19 22.00
CA SER A 187 -6.09 11.25 21.68
C SER A 187 -6.74 9.87 21.75
N GLU A 188 -7.50 9.64 22.82
CA GLU A 188 -8.29 8.40 22.97
C GLU A 188 -9.29 8.21 21.83
N GLY A 189 -9.88 9.29 21.32
CA GLY A 189 -10.83 9.22 20.20
C GLY A 189 -10.21 8.61 18.94
N ILE A 190 -8.98 9.03 18.60
CA ILE A 190 -8.26 8.48 17.43
C ILE A 190 -7.87 7.01 17.67
N MET A 191 -7.48 6.65 18.90
CA MET A 191 -7.18 5.27 19.26
C MET A 191 -8.42 4.35 19.17
N TRP A 192 -9.61 4.84 19.57
CA TRP A 192 -10.88 4.13 19.37
C TRP A 192 -11.21 3.95 17.89
N VAL A 193 -11.00 4.98 17.07
CA VAL A 193 -11.17 4.89 15.61
C VAL A 193 -10.25 3.80 15.03
N SER A 194 -8.97 3.78 15.41
CA SER A 194 -8.04 2.73 15.00
C SER A 194 -8.52 1.33 15.42
N SER A 195 -9.04 1.19 16.64
CA SER A 195 -9.58 -0.08 17.14
C SER A 195 -10.77 -0.57 16.31
N ILE A 196 -11.69 0.33 15.95
CA ILE A 196 -12.83 0.01 15.07
C ILE A 196 -12.34 -0.38 13.67
N MET A 197 -11.39 0.36 13.11
CA MET A 197 -10.78 0.04 11.82
C MET A 197 -10.10 -1.35 11.84
N ALA A 198 -9.45 -1.72 12.96
CA ALA A 198 -8.84 -3.03 13.13
C ALA A 198 -9.88 -4.16 13.10
N ILE A 199 -11.03 -3.98 13.74
CA ILE A 199 -12.13 -4.96 13.71
C ILE A 199 -12.61 -5.19 12.26
N PHE A 200 -12.83 -4.10 11.50
CA PHE A 200 -13.23 -4.21 10.09
C PHE A 200 -12.14 -4.86 9.23
N LEU A 201 -10.87 -4.55 9.50
CA LEU A 201 -9.74 -5.14 8.78
C LEU A 201 -9.65 -6.66 9.03
N VAL A 202 -9.82 -7.11 10.28
CA VAL A 202 -9.86 -8.54 10.63
C VAL A 202 -11.06 -9.22 9.98
N ALA A 203 -12.23 -8.59 9.99
CA ALA A 203 -13.41 -9.12 9.31
C ALA A 203 -13.19 -9.25 7.79
N ALA A 204 -12.56 -8.26 7.17
CA ALA A 204 -12.17 -8.29 5.76
C ALA A 204 -11.16 -9.42 5.48
N TRP A 205 -10.17 -9.62 6.35
CA TRP A 205 -9.21 -10.72 6.24
C TRP A 205 -9.90 -12.08 6.29
N VAL A 206 -10.77 -12.32 7.27
CA VAL A 206 -11.54 -13.58 7.38
C VAL A 206 -12.40 -13.80 6.14
N PHE A 207 -13.08 -12.76 5.67
CA PHE A 207 -13.92 -12.83 4.48
C PHE A 207 -13.13 -13.18 3.21
N VAL A 208 -12.02 -12.49 2.95
CA VAL A 208 -11.14 -12.75 1.80
C VAL A 208 -10.54 -14.16 1.90
N PHE A 209 -10.12 -14.58 3.10
CA PHE A 209 -9.56 -15.90 3.33
C PHE A 209 -10.56 -17.02 3.03
N ILE A 210 -11.81 -16.91 3.50
CA ILE A 210 -12.88 -17.88 3.20
C ILE A 210 -13.12 -17.98 1.69
N LEU A 211 -13.18 -16.84 0.98
CA LEU A 211 -13.37 -16.83 -0.47
C LEU A 211 -12.18 -17.43 -1.21
N ASN A 212 -10.96 -17.18 -0.74
CA ASN A 212 -9.75 -17.76 -1.31
C ASN A 212 -9.76 -19.28 -1.15
N VAL A 213 -10.01 -19.81 0.06
CA VAL A 213 -10.15 -21.26 0.29
C VAL A 213 -11.26 -21.85 -0.58
N ARG A 214 -12.42 -21.19 -0.69
CA ARG A 214 -13.51 -21.64 -1.55
C ARG A 214 -13.09 -21.70 -3.03
N ALA A 215 -12.33 -20.72 -3.50
CA ALA A 215 -11.84 -20.67 -4.87
C ALA A 215 -10.84 -21.80 -5.16
N ILE A 216 -9.95 -22.12 -4.20
CA ILE A 216 -9.05 -23.28 -4.29
C ILE A 216 -9.84 -24.58 -4.40
N LEU A 217 -10.82 -24.78 -3.51
CA LEU A 217 -11.65 -25.99 -3.48
C LEU A 217 -12.47 -26.16 -4.77
N ARG A 218 -12.94 -25.06 -5.35
CA ARG A 218 -13.67 -25.05 -6.63
C ARG A 218 -12.77 -25.14 -7.86
N ARG A 219 -11.45 -25.08 -7.67
CA ARG A 219 -10.45 -25.04 -8.77
C ARG A 219 -10.65 -23.82 -9.68
N ASP A 220 -11.18 -22.74 -9.09
CA ASP A 220 -11.31 -21.43 -9.72
C ASP A 220 -9.95 -20.71 -9.77
N ILE A 221 -9.02 -21.12 -8.89
CA ILE A 221 -7.62 -20.65 -8.85
C ILE A 221 -6.64 -21.84 -8.71
N MET A 222 -5.36 -21.61 -9.00
CA MET A 222 -4.27 -22.60 -9.08
C MET A 222 -4.49 -23.68 -10.15
N MET A 223 -5.06 -23.29 -11.28
CA MET A 223 -5.28 -24.14 -12.46
C MET A 223 -4.85 -23.41 -13.73
N PRO A 224 -4.34 -24.12 -14.76
CA PRO A 224 -3.93 -23.49 -16.01
C PRO A 224 -5.06 -22.68 -16.66
N GLY A 225 -4.81 -21.40 -16.96
CA GLY A 225 -5.73 -20.48 -17.62
C GLY A 225 -6.90 -20.02 -16.75
N LYS A 226 -6.78 -20.11 -15.42
CA LYS A 226 -7.83 -19.69 -14.47
C LYS A 226 -7.48 -18.43 -13.67
N ASP A 227 -6.20 -18.10 -13.57
CA ASP A 227 -5.68 -17.00 -12.76
C ASP A 227 -5.06 -15.89 -13.63
N GLU A 228 -3.93 -15.34 -13.18
CA GLU A 228 -3.09 -14.32 -13.83
C GLU A 228 -2.50 -14.81 -15.17
N ASP A 229 -2.60 -16.12 -15.45
CA ASP A 229 -2.11 -16.81 -16.65
C ASP A 229 -3.14 -16.91 -17.78
N LYS A 230 -4.29 -16.22 -17.66
CA LYS A 230 -5.24 -16.07 -18.77
C LYS A 230 -4.62 -15.22 -19.89
N GLU A 231 -3.99 -15.89 -20.85
CA GLU A 231 -3.38 -15.26 -22.04
C GLU A 231 -4.38 -14.59 -22.99
N CYS A 232 -5.68 -14.85 -22.84
CA CYS A 232 -6.74 -14.24 -23.65
C CYS A 232 -7.87 -13.72 -22.78
N PRO A 233 -8.22 -12.43 -22.89
CA PRO A 233 -9.46 -11.91 -22.34
C PRO A 233 -10.64 -12.71 -22.87
N THR A 234 -11.48 -13.18 -21.96
CA THR A 234 -12.68 -13.93 -22.30
C THR A 234 -13.83 -12.98 -22.66
N ASN A 235 -14.87 -13.49 -23.32
CA ASN A 235 -16.09 -12.72 -23.60
C ASN A 235 -16.74 -12.12 -22.33
N ASP A 236 -16.44 -12.67 -21.16
CA ASP A 236 -16.90 -12.14 -19.88
C ASP A 236 -16.05 -10.93 -19.42
N ASP A 237 -14.77 -10.88 -19.79
CA ASP A 237 -13.87 -9.73 -19.54
C ASP A 237 -14.29 -8.53 -20.41
N GLU A 238 -14.63 -8.75 -21.68
CA GLU A 238 -15.21 -7.72 -22.57
C GLU A 238 -16.54 -7.19 -22.02
N LYS A 239 -17.45 -8.06 -21.56
CA LYS A 239 -18.73 -7.68 -20.94
C LYS A 239 -18.56 -6.92 -19.62
N GLN A 240 -17.44 -7.13 -18.92
CA GLN A 240 -17.11 -6.46 -17.67
C GLN A 240 -16.29 -5.17 -17.87
N GLY A 241 -16.05 -4.78 -19.12
CA GLY A 241 -15.34 -3.55 -19.47
C GLY A 241 -13.83 -3.63 -19.19
N VAL A 242 -13.26 -4.83 -19.12
CA VAL A 242 -11.81 -5.02 -19.15
C VAL A 242 -11.36 -4.72 -20.58
N MET A 243 -10.50 -3.72 -20.75
CA MET A 243 -10.04 -3.30 -22.07
C MET A 243 -9.10 -4.36 -22.65
N VAL A 244 -9.57 -5.01 -23.71
CA VAL A 244 -8.81 -6.01 -24.47
C VAL A 244 -7.96 -5.29 -25.49
N PRO A 245 -6.62 -5.49 -25.52
CA PRO A 245 -5.81 -5.03 -26.65
C PRO A 245 -6.32 -5.73 -27.93
N ASP A 246 -6.67 -4.96 -28.95
CA ASP A 246 -7.15 -5.53 -30.21
C ASP A 246 -5.95 -6.11 -30.99
N TYR A 247 -5.67 -7.39 -30.78
CA TYR A 247 -4.66 -8.12 -31.54
C TYR A 247 -5.14 -8.49 -32.97
N ARG A 248 -6.38 -8.13 -33.38
CA ARG A 248 -6.93 -8.53 -34.68
C ARG A 248 -6.50 -7.65 -35.84
N VAL A 249 -5.78 -6.55 -35.60
CA VAL A 249 -5.44 -5.58 -36.66
C VAL A 249 -4.05 -5.82 -37.27
N GLU A 250 -3.17 -6.60 -36.64
CA GLU A 250 -1.79 -6.83 -37.16
C GLU A 250 -1.63 -8.09 -38.03
N GLY A 251 -2.73 -8.79 -38.34
CA GLY A 251 -2.72 -9.97 -39.23
C GLY A 251 -3.05 -9.68 -40.70
N MET A 252 -3.21 -8.41 -41.09
CA MET A 252 -3.54 -7.99 -42.45
C MET A 252 -2.65 -6.82 -42.89
N ALA A 253 -1.35 -7.06 -43.01
CA ALA A 253 -0.44 -6.29 -43.85
C ALA A 253 0.75 -7.16 -44.28
#